data_AF-A0A7J9KE19-F1
#
_entry.id   AF-A0A7J9KE19-F1
#
_cell.length_a   1.000
_cell.length_b   1.000
_cell.length_c   1.000
_cell.angle_alpha   90.00
_cell.angle_beta   90.00
_cell.angle_gamma   90.00
#
_symmetry.space_group_name_H-M   'P 1'
#
loop_
_entity.id
_entity.type
_entity.pdbx_description
1 polymer ?
#
loop_
_entity_poly.entity_id
_entity_poly.type
_entity_poly.pdbx_seq_one_letter_code
_entity_poly.pdbx_strand_id
1 'polypeptide(L)'
;MIRVYISQKRKIKVGDKIAGRHGNKGIISKILPRQDMSYLQDGRPVDMVFNPLGVPSRMNVEQLFECLLGLAGSLLNRYYRIAPFDERYEQEASRKQVFSELYQANKQTANPWVFEPKYPGKSRIFYGRTGSPFEQLFIIGKPYILKLIHQVDDKIHGCSSGHYALVAQQPLRRRSKQGGQRVGEMEVWALEGFGVAHTFQEMLTYKSHHIRARQEVLGTTIIGGTIPKPKDTPESF
;
A
#
# COMPACT_ATOMS: atom_id res chain seq x y z
N MET A 1 -24.89 -20.83 -25.77
CA MET A 1 -24.12 -19.88 -24.93
C MET A 1 -23.27 -20.68 -23.96
N ILE A 2 -21.93 -20.56 -24.02
CA ILE A 2 -21.01 -21.33 -23.17
C ILE A 2 -20.45 -20.38 -22.11
N ARG A 3 -20.52 -20.77 -20.83
CA ARG A 3 -19.90 -20.05 -19.72
C ARG A 3 -18.79 -20.92 -19.13
N VAL A 4 -17.59 -20.36 -19.01
CA VAL A 4 -16.44 -21.03 -18.39
C VAL A 4 -16.10 -20.28 -17.09
N TYR A 5 -15.96 -21.01 -16.00
CA TYR A 5 -15.60 -20.48 -14.69
C TYR A 5 -14.14 -20.84 -14.39
N ILE A 6 -13.34 -19.83 -14.03
CA ILE A 6 -11.93 -19.99 -13.68
C ILE A 6 -11.75 -19.51 -12.24
N SER A 7 -11.12 -20.34 -11.39
CA SER A 7 -10.79 -19.99 -10.01
C SER A 7 -9.29 -19.78 -9.87
N GLN A 8 -8.90 -18.77 -9.08
CA GLN A 8 -7.49 -18.43 -8.84
C GLN A 8 -7.27 -18.11 -7.35
N LYS A 9 -6.31 -18.80 -6.73
CA LYS A 9 -5.86 -18.47 -5.37
C LYS A 9 -4.80 -17.38 -5.40
N ARG A 10 -5.08 -16.23 -4.79
CA ARG A 10 -4.17 -15.07 -4.76
C ARG A 10 -3.54 -14.90 -3.38
N LYS A 11 -2.20 -14.99 -3.30
CA LYS A 11 -1.43 -14.71 -2.09
C LYS A 11 -1.25 -13.21 -1.88
N ILE A 12 -0.84 -12.79 -0.69
CA ILE A 12 -0.47 -11.40 -0.41
C ILE A 12 0.85 -11.08 -1.12
N LYS A 13 0.91 -9.91 -1.78
CA LYS A 13 2.09 -9.44 -2.51
C LYS A 13 2.38 -7.96 -2.20
N VAL A 14 3.59 -7.54 -2.53
CA VAL A 14 3.97 -6.12 -2.56
C VAL A 14 3.04 -5.37 -3.51
N GLY A 15 2.51 -4.23 -3.09
CA GLY A 15 1.53 -3.46 -3.84
C GLY A 15 0.06 -3.76 -3.48
N ASP A 16 -0.23 -4.85 -2.78
CA ASP A 16 -1.59 -5.10 -2.27
C ASP A 16 -1.94 -4.10 -1.17
N LYS A 17 -3.22 -3.71 -1.13
CA LYS A 17 -3.74 -2.75 -0.14
C LYS A 17 -4.32 -3.47 1.07
N ILE A 18 -3.91 -3.04 2.25
CA ILE A 18 -4.42 -3.50 3.56
C ILE A 18 -5.04 -2.34 4.33
N ALA A 19 -5.93 -2.66 5.27
CA ALA A 19 -6.57 -1.66 6.12
C ALA A 19 -6.91 -2.20 7.50
N GLY A 20 -6.71 -1.36 8.53
CA GLY A 20 -7.35 -1.56 9.84
C GLY A 20 -8.80 -1.06 9.84
N ARG A 21 -9.54 -1.39 10.91
CA ARG A 21 -10.93 -0.93 11.10
C ARG A 21 -11.04 0.58 11.30
N HIS A 22 -10.03 1.19 11.92
CA HIS A 22 -9.95 2.62 12.20
C HIS A 22 -9.43 3.46 11.01
N GLY A 23 -9.69 3.02 9.76
CA GLY A 23 -9.35 3.79 8.56
C GLY A 23 -7.85 3.91 8.22
N ASN A 24 -6.96 3.25 8.98
CA ASN A 24 -5.54 3.18 8.63
C ASN A 24 -5.34 2.26 7.42
N LYS A 25 -5.19 2.86 6.25
CA LYS A 25 -5.04 2.18 4.95
C LYS A 25 -3.60 2.31 4.47
N GLY A 26 -3.01 1.19 4.08
CA GLY A 26 -1.64 1.12 3.60
C GLY A 26 -1.49 0.19 2.40
N ILE A 27 -0.37 0.33 1.70
CA ILE A 27 0.07 -0.60 0.67
C ILE A 27 1.26 -1.37 1.24
N ILE A 28 1.37 -2.66 0.94
CA ILE A 28 2.52 -3.46 1.35
C ILE A 28 3.73 -3.02 0.52
N SER A 29 4.70 -2.35 1.16
CA SER A 29 5.90 -1.86 0.49
C SER A 29 7.00 -2.91 0.37
N LYS A 30 7.17 -3.76 1.38
CA LYS A 30 8.22 -4.78 1.43
C LYS A 30 7.77 -5.97 2.25
N ILE A 31 8.10 -7.17 1.80
CA ILE A 31 7.93 -8.41 2.55
C ILE A 31 9.33 -8.86 2.95
N LEU A 32 9.61 -8.87 4.25
CA LEU A 32 10.89 -9.27 4.80
C LEU A 32 10.87 -10.76 5.17
N PRO A 33 12.03 -11.44 5.10
CA PRO A 33 12.14 -12.79 5.64
C PRO A 33 12.08 -12.74 7.18
N ARG A 34 11.65 -13.84 7.80
CA ARG A 34 11.38 -13.91 9.25
C ARG A 34 12.58 -13.52 10.11
N GLN A 35 13.80 -13.87 9.69
CA GLN A 35 15.04 -13.55 10.40
C GLN A 35 15.38 -12.06 10.42
N ASP A 36 14.90 -11.29 9.44
CA ASP A 36 15.17 -9.85 9.36
C ASP A 36 14.15 -9.03 10.18
N MET A 37 13.02 -9.64 10.54
CA MET A 37 11.97 -8.98 11.30
C MET A 37 12.40 -8.75 12.74
N SER A 38 12.06 -7.59 13.28
CA SER A 38 12.25 -7.29 14.69
C SER A 38 11.47 -8.29 15.55
N TYR A 39 12.02 -8.65 16.70
CA TYR A 39 11.46 -9.68 17.56
C TYR A 39 11.30 -9.24 19.01
N LEU A 40 10.34 -9.89 19.67
CA LEU A 40 9.99 -9.70 21.06
C LEU A 40 11.02 -10.34 21.99
N GLN A 41 10.93 -10.03 23.29
CA GLN A 41 11.83 -10.62 24.28
C GLN A 41 11.68 -12.15 24.38
N ASP A 42 10.51 -12.69 24.01
CA ASP A 42 10.25 -14.13 23.90
C ASP A 42 10.87 -14.78 22.63
N GLY A 43 11.60 -14.02 21.80
CA GLY A 43 12.14 -14.49 20.52
C GLY A 43 11.14 -14.56 19.36
N ARG A 44 9.85 -14.25 19.60
CA ARG A 44 8.83 -14.23 18.54
C ARG A 44 9.00 -12.99 17.64
N PRO A 45 9.14 -13.14 16.32
CA PRO A 45 9.19 -12.00 15.39
C PRO A 45 7.81 -11.37 15.22
N VAL A 46 7.78 -10.08 14.89
CA VAL A 46 6.55 -9.36 14.57
C VAL A 46 6.10 -9.66 13.14
N ASP A 47 4.79 -9.64 12.89
CA ASP A 47 4.22 -9.92 11.56
C ASP A 47 4.15 -8.67 10.67
N MET A 48 3.86 -7.51 11.26
CA MET A 48 3.69 -6.23 10.54
C MET A 48 4.28 -5.08 11.35
N VAL A 49 4.82 -4.08 10.64
CA VAL A 49 5.34 -2.84 11.23
C VAL A 49 4.59 -1.66 10.63
N PHE A 50 3.98 -0.84 11.48
CA PHE A 50 3.26 0.36 11.07
C PHE A 50 4.09 1.61 11.35
N ASN A 51 4.00 2.58 10.44
CA ASN A 51 4.60 3.90 10.65
C ASN A 51 3.73 4.70 11.65
N PRO A 52 4.29 5.17 12.78
CA PRO A 52 3.53 5.93 13.77
C PRO A 52 3.01 7.28 13.26
N LEU A 53 3.63 7.88 12.23
CA LEU A 53 3.24 9.22 11.73
C LEU A 53 1.79 9.29 11.20
N GLY A 54 1.21 8.15 10.84
CA GLY A 54 -0.17 8.06 10.37
C GLY A 54 -1.23 8.19 11.46
N VAL A 55 -0.87 8.11 12.74
CA VAL A 55 -1.82 8.14 13.86
C VAL A 55 -2.12 9.58 14.32
N PRO A 56 -1.12 10.43 14.65
CA PRO A 56 -1.38 11.78 15.15
C PRO A 56 -2.10 12.66 14.12
N SER A 57 -1.72 12.56 12.85
CA SER A 57 -2.29 13.36 11.76
C SER A 57 -3.75 13.04 11.46
N ARG A 58 -4.20 11.81 11.78
CA ARG A 58 -5.56 11.33 11.48
C ARG A 58 -6.46 11.26 12.71
N MET A 59 -5.90 11.44 13.90
CA MET A 59 -6.59 11.34 15.20
C MET A 59 -7.26 9.98 15.46
N ASN A 60 -6.77 8.90 14.85
CA ASN A 60 -7.31 7.54 15.02
C ASN A 60 -6.62 6.82 16.19
N VAL A 61 -6.68 7.37 17.40
CA VAL A 61 -5.94 6.88 18.57
C VAL A 61 -6.43 5.49 19.03
N GLU A 62 -7.72 5.20 18.81
CA GLU A 62 -8.35 3.94 19.20
C GLU A 62 -7.69 2.69 18.60
N GLN A 63 -7.03 2.81 17.45
CA GLN A 63 -6.28 1.69 16.85
C GLN A 63 -5.16 1.19 17.77
N LEU A 64 -4.61 2.08 18.62
CA LEU A 64 -3.61 1.72 19.62
C LEU A 64 -4.26 0.92 20.76
N PHE A 65 -5.44 1.33 21.22
CA PHE A 65 -6.18 0.60 22.25
C PHE A 65 -6.64 -0.78 21.77
N GLU A 66 -7.12 -0.89 20.52
CA GLU A 66 -7.43 -2.18 19.88
C GLU A 66 -6.20 -3.09 19.86
N CYS A 67 -5.05 -2.55 19.43
CA CYS A 67 -3.79 -3.29 19.35
C CYS A 67 -3.37 -3.84 20.72
N LEU A 68 -3.37 -2.98 21.74
CA LEU A 68 -2.98 -3.34 23.11
C LEU A 68 -3.94 -4.34 23.76
N LEU A 69 -5.26 -4.13 23.61
CA LEU A 69 -6.25 -5.04 24.15
C LEU A 69 -6.18 -6.42 23.48
N GLY A 70 -5.92 -6.45 22.17
CA GLY A 70 -5.68 -7.68 21.42
C GLY A 70 -4.47 -8.46 21.93
N LEU A 71 -3.42 -7.75 22.38
CA LEU A 71 -2.27 -8.40 23.03
C LEU A 71 -2.67 -9.04 24.35
N ALA A 72 -3.32 -8.28 25.24
CA ALA A 72 -3.77 -8.76 26.53
C ALA A 72 -4.70 -9.98 26.39
N GLY A 73 -5.68 -9.90 25.48
CA GLY A 73 -6.60 -11.00 25.19
C GLY A 73 -5.91 -12.26 24.69
N SER A 74 -4.87 -12.13 23.88
CA SER A 74 -4.10 -13.29 23.44
C SER A 74 -3.25 -13.93 24.55
N LEU A 75 -2.82 -13.17 25.56
CA LEU A 75 -2.05 -13.69 26.68
C LEU A 75 -2.96 -14.32 27.74
N LEU A 76 -4.13 -13.72 27.96
CA LEU A 76 -5.16 -14.18 28.92
C LEU A 76 -6.11 -15.23 28.32
N ASN A 77 -5.98 -15.53 27.02
CA ASN A 77 -6.91 -16.37 26.25
C ASN A 77 -8.38 -15.91 26.35
N ARG A 78 -8.61 -14.60 26.18
CA ARG A 78 -9.92 -13.94 26.27
C ARG A 78 -10.29 -13.23 24.98
N TYR A 79 -11.59 -13.15 24.74
CA TYR A 79 -12.17 -12.34 23.68
C TYR A 79 -12.94 -11.18 24.29
N TYR A 80 -12.75 -9.97 23.75
CA TYR A 80 -13.43 -8.77 24.23
C TYR A 80 -14.46 -8.30 23.22
N ARG A 81 -15.62 -7.89 23.75
CA ARG A 81 -16.64 -7.16 23.01
C ARG A 81 -16.83 -5.82 23.70
N ILE A 82 -16.37 -4.75 23.06
CA ILE A 82 -16.52 -3.39 23.57
C ILE A 82 -17.78 -2.77 22.94
N ALA A 83 -18.61 -2.17 23.78
CA ALA A 83 -19.74 -1.38 23.32
C ALA A 83 -19.24 -0.03 22.79
N PRO A 84 -19.76 0.48 21.66
CA PRO A 84 -19.45 1.83 21.20
C PRO A 84 -19.82 2.89 22.26
N PHE A 85 -19.02 3.95 22.34
CA PHE A 85 -19.24 5.08 23.25
C PHE A 85 -19.29 4.68 24.74
N ASP A 86 -18.28 3.93 25.17
CA ASP A 86 -18.02 3.53 26.56
C ASP A 86 -17.72 4.71 27.48
N GLU A 87 -17.08 5.77 26.95
CA GLU A 87 -16.75 6.98 27.70
C GLU A 87 -17.97 7.74 28.25
N ARG A 88 -19.19 7.41 27.81
CA ARG A 88 -20.44 7.96 28.38
C ARG A 88 -20.63 7.58 29.85
N TYR A 89 -20.07 6.45 30.28
CA TYR A 89 -20.23 5.94 31.64
C TYR A 89 -19.05 6.32 32.53
N GLU A 90 -17.84 6.40 31.98
CA GLU A 90 -16.64 6.73 32.73
C GLU A 90 -15.60 7.45 31.86
N GLN A 91 -14.96 8.49 32.41
CA GLN A 91 -13.86 9.18 31.73
C GLN A 91 -12.65 8.24 31.54
N GLU A 92 -12.10 8.24 30.33
CA GLU A 92 -10.99 7.38 29.89
C GLU A 92 -11.22 5.87 30.12
N ALA A 93 -12.47 5.41 30.04
CA ALA A 93 -12.86 4.01 30.29
C ALA A 93 -12.00 3.01 29.50
N SER A 94 -11.87 3.21 28.19
CA SER A 94 -11.05 2.38 27.30
C SER A 94 -9.59 2.28 27.77
N ARG A 95 -8.97 3.39 28.18
CA ARG A 95 -7.57 3.40 28.62
C ARG A 95 -7.40 2.63 29.93
N LYS A 96 -8.29 2.86 30.90
CA LYS A 96 -8.29 2.15 32.20
C LYS A 96 -8.46 0.66 32.00
N GLN A 97 -9.40 0.25 31.15
CA GLN A 97 -9.66 -1.16 30.83
C GLN A 97 -8.44 -1.81 30.16
N VAL A 98 -7.84 -1.17 29.15
CA VAL A 98 -6.68 -1.72 28.46
C VAL A 98 -5.49 -1.90 29.40
N PHE A 99 -5.21 -0.91 30.25
CA PHE A 99 -4.08 -0.96 31.16
C PHE A 99 -4.29 -1.96 32.29
N SER A 100 -5.53 -2.10 32.80
CA SER A 100 -5.84 -3.11 33.82
C SER A 100 -5.70 -4.54 33.27
N GLU A 101 -6.16 -4.79 32.05
CA GLU A 101 -6.02 -6.10 31.39
C GLU A 101 -4.55 -6.42 31.06
N LEU A 102 -3.76 -5.44 30.59
CA LEU A 102 -2.31 -5.63 30.39
C LEU A 102 -1.58 -5.94 31.69
N TYR A 103 -1.96 -5.27 32.79
CA TYR A 103 -1.39 -5.53 34.10
C TYR A 103 -1.76 -6.93 34.62
N GLN A 104 -3.02 -7.38 34.41
CA GLN A 104 -3.43 -8.75 34.69
C GLN A 104 -2.65 -9.77 33.84
N ALA A 105 -2.47 -9.48 32.55
CA ALA A 105 -1.71 -10.32 31.63
C ALA A 105 -0.26 -10.48 32.10
N ASN A 106 0.40 -9.39 32.50
CA ASN A 106 1.76 -9.42 33.06
C ASN A 106 1.84 -10.35 34.29
N LYS A 107 0.89 -10.23 35.23
CA LYS A 107 0.84 -11.09 36.42
C LYS A 107 0.69 -12.58 36.09
N GLN A 108 -0.12 -12.91 35.08
CA GLN A 108 -0.39 -14.31 34.72
C GLN A 108 0.70 -14.94 33.85
N THR A 109 1.27 -14.19 32.91
CA THR A 109 2.20 -14.77 31.91
C THR A 109 3.67 -14.75 32.30
N ALA A 110 4.03 -14.30 33.51
CA ALA A 110 5.41 -14.18 34.00
C ALA A 110 6.35 -13.41 33.03
N ASN A 111 5.78 -12.65 32.09
CA ASN A 111 6.48 -11.93 31.04
C ASN A 111 6.55 -10.45 31.43
N PRO A 112 7.67 -9.98 32.03
CA PRO A 112 7.75 -8.64 32.61
C PRO A 112 7.63 -7.52 31.56
N TRP A 113 7.88 -7.82 30.29
CA TRP A 113 7.88 -6.85 29.20
C TRP A 113 6.49 -6.47 28.70
N VAL A 114 5.45 -7.22 29.06
CA VAL A 114 4.06 -6.96 28.63
C VAL A 114 3.53 -5.65 29.21
N PHE A 115 3.98 -5.28 30.41
CA PHE A 115 3.56 -4.06 31.08
C PHE A 115 4.72 -3.42 31.84
N GLU A 116 5.25 -2.33 31.30
CA GLU A 116 6.24 -1.49 31.98
C GLU A 116 5.52 -0.36 32.76
N PRO A 117 5.72 -0.23 34.08
CA PRO A 117 5.02 0.78 34.90
C PRO A 117 5.25 2.22 34.45
N LYS A 118 6.44 2.52 33.91
CA LYS A 118 6.81 3.86 33.43
C LYS A 118 6.18 4.18 32.06
N TYR A 119 5.93 3.16 31.23
CA TYR A 119 5.42 3.31 29.88
C TYR A 119 4.41 2.19 29.56
N PRO A 120 3.15 2.31 30.06
CA PRO A 120 2.17 1.25 29.90
C PRO A 120 1.87 0.98 28.42
N GLY A 121 1.91 -0.30 28.03
CA GLY A 121 1.67 -0.75 26.66
C GLY A 121 2.84 -0.58 25.69
N LYS A 122 3.99 -0.10 26.17
CA LYS A 122 5.23 -0.10 25.38
C LYS A 122 6.18 -1.17 25.90
N SER A 123 6.92 -1.76 24.98
CA SER A 123 7.87 -2.82 25.28
C SER A 123 9.14 -2.65 24.44
N ARG A 124 10.25 -3.16 24.96
CA ARG A 124 11.51 -3.22 24.22
C ARG A 124 11.47 -4.31 23.14
N ILE A 125 11.98 -3.96 21.96
CA ILE A 125 12.12 -4.85 20.80
C ILE A 125 13.60 -4.96 20.43
N PHE A 126 13.98 -6.08 19.81
CA PHE A 126 15.31 -6.32 19.28
C PHE A 126 15.35 -6.30 17.75
N TYR A 127 16.48 -5.86 17.21
CA TYR A 127 16.74 -5.82 15.77
C TYR A 127 16.95 -7.24 15.24
N GLY A 128 16.21 -7.65 14.21
CA GLY A 128 16.32 -9.02 13.66
C GLY A 128 17.72 -9.36 13.13
N ARG A 129 18.37 -8.40 12.47
CA ARG A 129 19.69 -8.62 11.83
C ARG A 129 20.88 -8.58 12.79
N THR A 130 20.83 -7.70 13.78
CA THR A 130 21.97 -7.40 14.66
C THR A 130 21.79 -8.01 16.05
N GLY A 131 20.54 -8.28 16.45
CA GLY A 131 20.19 -8.69 17.82
C GLY A 131 20.26 -7.57 18.85
N SER A 132 20.70 -6.37 18.47
CA SER A 132 20.77 -5.21 19.37
C SER A 132 19.36 -4.70 19.70
N PRO A 133 19.14 -4.24 20.94
CA PRO A 133 17.87 -3.62 21.31
C PRO A 133 17.71 -2.23 20.68
N PHE A 134 16.47 -1.85 20.39
CA PHE A 134 16.18 -0.45 20.06
C PHE A 134 16.32 0.46 21.28
N GLU A 135 16.70 1.73 21.03
CA GLU A 135 16.79 2.77 22.06
C GLU A 135 15.42 3.20 22.61
N GLN A 136 14.43 3.30 21.71
CA GLN A 136 13.07 3.69 22.06
C GLN A 136 12.17 2.46 22.26
N LEU A 137 11.19 2.59 23.15
CA LEU A 137 10.17 1.58 23.38
C LEU A 137 9.04 1.69 22.35
N PHE A 138 8.51 0.54 21.93
CA PHE A 138 7.50 0.44 20.88
C PHE A 138 6.18 -0.08 21.44
N ILE A 139 5.07 0.34 20.82
CA ILE A 139 3.76 -0.26 21.07
C ILE A 139 3.69 -1.58 20.31
N ILE A 140 3.35 -2.64 21.02
CA ILE A 140 3.23 -3.99 20.48
C ILE A 140 1.83 -4.47 20.77
N GLY A 141 1.22 -5.13 19.78
CA GLY A 141 -0.01 -5.84 20.05
C GLY A 141 -0.59 -6.53 18.83
N LYS A 142 -1.88 -6.83 18.91
CA LYS A 142 -2.60 -7.62 17.92
C LYS A 142 -3.78 -6.85 17.36
N PRO A 143 -3.56 -5.98 16.36
CA PRO A 143 -4.63 -5.27 15.68
C PRO A 143 -5.37 -6.18 14.68
N TYR A 144 -6.61 -5.83 14.34
CA TYR A 144 -7.35 -6.52 13.29
C TYR A 144 -7.12 -5.85 11.92
N ILE A 145 -6.46 -6.57 11.01
CA ILE A 145 -6.09 -6.07 9.68
C ILE A 145 -6.80 -6.84 8.58
N LEU A 146 -7.38 -6.12 7.62
CA LEU A 146 -8.12 -6.61 6.47
C LEU A 146 -7.30 -6.46 5.19
N LYS A 147 -7.37 -7.46 4.31
CA LYS A 147 -6.91 -7.35 2.92
C LYS A 147 -8.03 -6.74 2.07
N LEU A 148 -7.74 -5.68 1.34
CA LEU A 148 -8.72 -5.05 0.46
C LEU A 148 -8.72 -5.67 -0.94
N ILE A 149 -9.84 -5.51 -1.66
CA ILE A 149 -10.00 -5.93 -3.07
C ILE A 149 -9.05 -5.21 -4.04
N HIS A 150 -8.41 -4.13 -3.59
CA HIS A 150 -7.51 -3.32 -4.40
C HIS A 150 -6.13 -3.99 -4.51
N GLN A 151 -6.04 -5.00 -5.38
CA GLN A 151 -4.83 -5.78 -5.60
C GLN A 151 -3.96 -5.17 -6.70
N VAL A 152 -2.65 -5.38 -6.59
CA VAL A 152 -1.68 -4.82 -7.54
C VAL A 152 -1.82 -5.46 -8.94
N ASP A 153 -2.09 -6.76 -8.97
CA ASP A 153 -2.21 -7.54 -10.21
C ASP A 153 -3.33 -7.01 -11.12
N ASP A 154 -4.39 -6.42 -10.55
CA ASP A 154 -5.49 -5.82 -11.32
C ASP A 154 -5.20 -4.36 -11.73
N LYS A 155 -4.10 -3.78 -11.22
CA LYS A 155 -3.74 -2.37 -11.38
C LYS A 155 -2.60 -2.12 -12.35
N ILE A 156 -1.65 -3.03 -12.46
CA ILE A 156 -0.53 -2.89 -13.39
C ILE A 156 -1.06 -3.04 -14.81
N HIS A 157 -0.74 -2.07 -15.65
CA HIS A 157 -1.06 -2.08 -17.07
C HIS A 157 0.07 -1.42 -17.84
N GLY A 158 0.51 -2.07 -18.91
CA GLY A 158 1.49 -1.55 -19.85
C GLY A 158 0.97 -1.73 -21.26
N CYS A 159 1.23 -0.76 -22.13
CA CYS A 159 0.90 -0.81 -23.54
C CYS A 159 2.12 -0.35 -24.33
N SER A 160 2.51 -1.13 -25.35
CA SER A 160 3.53 -0.76 -26.33
C SER A 160 2.85 -0.26 -27.61
N SER A 161 2.04 -1.12 -28.23
CA SER A 161 1.13 -0.82 -29.32
C SER A 161 -0.23 -1.46 -29.02
N GLY A 162 -1.31 -0.91 -29.57
CA GLY A 162 -2.65 -1.37 -29.24
C GLY A 162 -3.67 -0.95 -30.28
N HIS A 163 -4.94 -1.06 -29.91
CA HIS A 163 -6.05 -0.69 -30.78
C HIS A 163 -6.25 0.83 -30.76
N TYR A 164 -6.68 1.38 -31.90
CA TYR A 164 -6.90 2.81 -32.09
C TYR A 164 -8.38 3.12 -32.36
N ALA A 165 -8.79 4.35 -32.05
CA ALA A 165 -10.11 4.85 -32.36
C ALA A 165 -10.25 5.07 -33.88
N LEU A 166 -11.41 4.69 -34.44
CA LEU A 166 -11.66 4.81 -35.88
C LEU A 166 -11.61 6.27 -36.39
N VAL A 167 -12.14 7.20 -35.60
CA VAL A 167 -12.22 8.62 -36.00
C VAL A 167 -10.94 9.35 -35.61
N ALA A 168 -10.64 9.44 -34.32
CA ALA A 168 -9.53 10.24 -33.81
C ALA A 168 -8.14 9.61 -34.04
N GLN A 169 -8.06 8.34 -34.45
CA GLN A 169 -6.81 7.60 -34.64
C GLN A 169 -5.88 7.54 -33.41
N GLN A 170 -6.40 7.90 -32.23
CA GLN A 170 -5.72 7.84 -30.93
C GLN A 170 -5.86 6.47 -30.27
N PRO A 171 -4.90 6.04 -29.42
CA PRO A 171 -4.99 4.78 -28.68
C PRO A 171 -6.30 4.70 -27.89
N LEU A 172 -6.97 3.54 -27.93
CA LEU A 172 -8.21 3.36 -27.20
C LEU A 172 -8.02 3.52 -25.69
N ARG A 173 -9.10 3.93 -25.02
CA ARG A 173 -9.16 3.93 -23.55
C ARG A 173 -9.46 2.50 -23.05
N ARG A 174 -8.99 2.21 -21.83
CA ARG A 174 -9.24 1.01 -21.00
C ARG A 174 -8.17 -0.08 -21.12
N ARG A 175 -7.86 -0.69 -19.97
CA ARG A 175 -6.90 -1.80 -19.82
C ARG A 175 -7.31 -3.04 -20.60
N SER A 176 -8.61 -3.37 -20.63
CA SER A 176 -9.12 -4.55 -21.34
C SER A 176 -8.90 -4.50 -22.85
N LYS A 177 -8.64 -3.32 -23.42
CA LYS A 177 -8.34 -3.13 -24.85
C LYS A 177 -6.86 -2.86 -25.11
N GLN A 178 -6.00 -3.10 -24.12
CA GLN A 178 -4.60 -2.68 -24.12
C GLN A 178 -4.45 -1.19 -24.46
N GLY A 179 -5.31 -0.36 -23.85
CA GLY A 179 -5.36 1.07 -24.14
C GLY A 179 -4.14 1.85 -23.69
N GLY A 180 -3.91 2.99 -24.32
CA GLY A 180 -2.87 3.95 -23.92
C GLY A 180 -3.22 4.73 -22.65
N GLN A 181 -2.22 5.33 -22.02
CA GLN A 181 -2.41 6.28 -20.93
C GLN A 181 -2.76 7.65 -21.51
N ARG A 182 -3.70 8.37 -20.87
CA ARG A 182 -4.03 9.74 -21.27
C ARG A 182 -2.91 10.68 -20.84
N VAL A 183 -2.40 11.45 -21.80
CA VAL A 183 -1.65 12.69 -21.56
C VAL A 183 -2.65 13.81 -21.78
N GLY A 184 -3.05 14.49 -20.71
CA GLY A 184 -4.00 15.60 -20.74
C GLY A 184 -3.28 16.95 -20.75
N GLU A 185 -4.08 18.02 -20.69
CA GLU A 185 -3.58 19.41 -20.73
C GLU A 185 -2.60 19.72 -19.61
N MET A 186 -2.84 19.21 -18.40
CA MET A 186 -1.94 19.42 -17.26
C MET A 186 -0.57 18.76 -17.47
N GLU A 187 -0.54 17.55 -18.06
CA GLU A 187 0.72 16.89 -18.41
C GLU A 187 1.43 17.59 -19.57
N VAL A 188 0.68 18.16 -20.51
CA VAL A 188 1.22 18.99 -21.60
C VAL A 188 1.90 20.24 -21.04
N TRP A 189 1.22 21.00 -20.17
CA TRP A 189 1.81 22.17 -19.52
C TRP A 189 3.06 21.84 -18.71
N ALA A 190 3.09 20.66 -18.08
CA ALA A 190 4.29 20.20 -17.39
C ALA A 190 5.46 20.04 -18.38
N LEU A 191 5.25 19.40 -19.54
CA LEU A 191 6.30 19.23 -20.56
C LEU A 191 6.77 20.57 -21.15
N GLU A 192 5.84 21.50 -21.38
CA GLU A 192 6.15 22.86 -21.83
C GLU A 192 6.97 23.63 -20.78
N GLY A 193 6.59 23.56 -19.50
CA GLY A 193 7.31 24.20 -18.41
C GLY A 193 8.73 23.67 -18.22
N PHE A 194 8.98 22.39 -18.51
CA PHE A 194 10.34 21.82 -18.54
C PHE A 194 11.11 22.14 -19.83
N GLY A 195 10.47 22.72 -20.86
CA GLY A 195 11.10 23.03 -22.14
C GLY A 195 11.45 21.81 -22.99
N VAL A 196 10.77 20.67 -22.80
CA VAL A 196 11.11 19.39 -23.47
C VAL A 196 10.37 19.26 -24.80
N ALA A 197 10.72 20.11 -25.77
CA ALA A 197 10.03 20.22 -27.06
C ALA A 197 9.96 18.88 -27.84
N HIS A 198 11.04 18.09 -27.86
CA HIS A 198 11.07 16.83 -28.60
C HIS A 198 10.21 15.73 -27.95
N THR A 199 10.22 15.60 -26.63
CA THR A 199 9.36 14.65 -25.91
C THR A 199 7.90 15.05 -26.03
N PHE A 200 7.62 16.35 -25.99
CA PHE A 200 6.28 16.87 -26.22
C PHE A 200 5.78 16.55 -27.64
N GLN A 201 6.59 16.83 -28.66
CA GLN A 201 6.30 16.44 -30.04
C GLN A 201 6.09 14.93 -30.16
N GLU A 202 6.88 14.11 -29.46
CA GLU A 202 6.76 12.66 -29.50
C GLU A 202 5.43 12.15 -28.94
N MET A 203 4.97 12.70 -27.82
CA MET A 203 3.66 12.36 -27.23
C MET A 203 2.50 12.73 -28.17
N LEU A 204 2.60 13.88 -28.84
CA LEU A 204 1.58 14.36 -29.78
C LEU A 204 1.62 13.68 -31.16
N THR A 205 2.76 13.15 -31.61
CA THR A 205 2.88 12.60 -32.96
C THR A 205 3.04 11.08 -32.91
N TYR A 206 4.27 10.61 -32.74
CA TYR A 206 4.66 9.20 -32.81
C TYR A 206 3.93 8.30 -31.83
N LYS A 207 3.50 8.79 -30.67
CA LYS A 207 2.87 7.95 -29.64
C LYS A 207 1.35 8.01 -29.63
N SER A 208 0.74 8.92 -30.39
CA SER A 208 -0.72 9.11 -30.37
C SER A 208 -1.34 8.93 -31.74
N HIS A 209 -1.45 9.97 -32.56
CA HIS A 209 -2.37 9.97 -33.70
C HIS A 209 -1.69 9.92 -35.08
N HIS A 210 -0.38 10.19 -35.20
CA HIS A 210 0.33 10.15 -36.49
C HIS A 210 0.49 8.72 -37.05
N ILE A 211 -0.34 8.30 -38.02
CA ILE A 211 -0.39 6.92 -38.53
C ILE A 211 0.95 6.51 -39.17
N ARG A 212 1.43 7.30 -40.14
CA ARG A 212 2.67 6.99 -40.86
C ARG A 212 3.88 6.95 -39.93
N ALA A 213 4.05 8.00 -39.13
CA ALA A 213 5.18 8.12 -38.22
C ALA A 213 5.22 6.99 -37.17
N ARG A 214 4.07 6.51 -36.69
CA ARG A 214 3.98 5.33 -35.80
C ARG A 214 4.55 4.06 -36.42
N GLN A 215 4.21 3.79 -37.68
CA GLN A 215 4.68 2.60 -38.40
C GLN A 215 6.20 2.66 -38.64
N GLU A 216 6.69 3.83 -39.04
CA GLU A 216 8.11 4.08 -39.25
C GLU A 216 8.92 3.95 -37.94
N VAL A 217 8.40 4.46 -36.82
CA VAL A 217 9.03 4.32 -35.49
C VAL A 217 9.15 2.85 -35.10
N LEU A 218 8.09 2.05 -35.31
CA LEU A 218 8.15 0.62 -34.99
C LEU A 218 9.25 -0.07 -35.80
N GLY A 219 9.29 0.17 -37.12
CA GLY A 219 10.29 -0.43 -38.01
C GLY A 219 11.73 0.01 -37.68
N THR A 220 11.94 1.31 -37.48
CA THR A 220 13.27 1.86 -37.16
C THR A 220 13.76 1.42 -35.78
N THR A 221 12.88 1.28 -34.79
CA THR A 221 13.24 0.78 -33.46
C THR A 221 13.72 -0.67 -33.52
N ILE A 222 13.10 -1.51 -34.35
CA ILE A 222 13.52 -2.92 -34.54
C ILE A 222 14.88 -3.00 -35.24
N ILE A 223 15.10 -2.16 -36.27
CA ILE A 223 16.34 -2.13 -37.04
C ILE A 223 17.49 -1.46 -36.27
N GLY A 224 17.18 -0.67 -35.24
CA GLY A 224 18.18 0.09 -34.47
C GLY A 224 18.62 1.39 -35.14
N GLY A 225 17.78 1.96 -36.01
CA GLY A 225 18.04 3.21 -36.72
C GLY A 225 17.57 4.46 -35.97
N THR A 226 17.91 5.64 -36.50
CA THR A 226 17.42 6.91 -35.96
C THR A 226 15.96 7.13 -36.35
N ILE A 227 15.13 7.57 -35.39
CA ILE A 227 13.72 7.87 -35.62
C ILE A 227 13.59 9.07 -36.59
N PRO A 228 12.86 8.94 -37.71
CA PRO A 228 12.69 10.01 -38.68
C PRO A 228 11.80 11.12 -38.12
N LYS A 229 12.11 12.39 -38.41
CA LYS A 229 11.25 13.53 -38.03
C LYS A 229 9.90 13.45 -38.75
N PRO A 230 8.78 13.81 -38.10
CA PRO A 230 7.47 13.74 -38.75
C PRO A 230 7.39 14.89 -39.77
N LYS A 231 7.07 14.56 -41.02
CA LYS A 231 6.95 15.55 -42.10
C LYS A 231 5.53 16.06 -42.27
N ASP A 232 4.54 15.22 -41.98
CA ASP A 232 3.12 15.50 -42.19
C ASP A 232 2.46 15.98 -40.89
N THR A 233 1.33 16.68 -41.03
CA THR A 233 0.51 17.07 -39.87
C THR A 233 -0.19 15.86 -39.27
N PRO A 234 -0.44 15.87 -37.95
CA PRO A 234 -1.15 14.78 -37.29
C PRO A 234 -2.63 14.74 -37.71
N GLU A 235 -3.24 13.56 -37.71
CA GLU A 235 -4.61 13.29 -38.19
C GLU A 235 -5.71 13.93 -37.33
N SER A 236 -5.38 14.55 -36.19
CA SER A 236 -6.33 15.28 -35.37
C SER A 236 -6.41 16.77 -35.69
N PHE A 237 -5.53 17.28 -36.57
CA PHE A 237 -5.52 18.68 -37.02
C PHE A 237 -6.36 18.89 -38.27
#